data_AF-A0A1I7WPI7-F1
#
_entry.id   AF-A0A1I7WPI7-F1
#
_cell.length_a   1.000
_cell.length_b   1.000
_cell.length_c   1.000
_cell.angle_alpha   90.00
_cell.angle_beta   90.00
_cell.angle_gamma   90.00
#
_symmetry.space_group_name_H-M   'P 1'
#
loop_
_entity.id
_entity.type
_entity.pdbx_description
1 polymer ?
#
loop_
_entity_poly.entity_id
_entity_poly.type
_entity_poly.pdbx_seq_one_letter_code
_entity_poly.pdbx_strand_id
1 'polypeptide(L)'
;MDMMRDLEVMPTFTVHEKSRYHNLTSLDFNCFYSNGDPRQCPERNILFKANRILESRHDYLMSKGDDADKESVRKQLFEVFLKMGHVAVLAQDWAKALSAYQGAYKLRPSEYWKDPGGYFGLGLVYIHFKEYKL
;
A
#
# COMPACT_ATOMS: atom_id res chain seq x y z
N MET A 1 31.25 0.25 3.47
CA MET A 1 31.29 1.71 3.73
C MET A 1 30.09 2.27 2.98
N ASP A 2 28.99 2.66 3.62
CA ASP A 2 28.94 3.37 4.90
C ASP A 2 27.96 2.74 5.91
N MET A 3 28.50 2.43 7.09
CA MET A 3 27.75 2.05 8.28
C MET A 3 27.48 3.34 9.04
N MET A 4 26.34 3.97 8.79
CA MET A 4 25.60 4.84 9.72
C MET A 4 24.62 5.65 8.90
N ARG A 5 23.34 5.38 9.14
CA ARG A 5 22.41 6.46 9.46
C ARG A 5 22.40 7.63 8.46
N ASP A 6 21.57 7.52 7.43
CA ASP A 6 20.42 8.39 7.60
C ASP A 6 19.70 7.80 8.81
N LEU A 7 19.75 8.52 9.93
CA LEU A 7 18.73 8.35 10.95
C LEU A 7 17.42 8.67 10.24
N GLU A 8 16.90 7.71 9.48
CA GLU A 8 15.57 7.80 8.94
C GLU A 8 14.68 7.69 10.16
N VAL A 9 14.42 8.84 10.75
CA VAL A 9 13.28 9.03 11.63
C VAL A 9 12.11 8.53 10.80
N MET A 10 11.65 7.31 11.11
CA MET A 10 10.49 6.72 10.47
C MET A 10 9.41 7.79 10.47
N PRO A 11 8.84 8.12 9.31
CA PRO A 11 7.88 9.21 9.25
C PRO A 11 6.76 8.92 10.24
N THR A 12 6.38 9.93 11.01
CA THR A 12 5.25 9.81 11.91
C THR A 12 4.04 10.50 11.31
N PHE A 13 2.90 9.85 11.49
CA PHE A 13 1.62 10.46 11.21
C PHE A 13 1.22 11.37 12.37
N THR A 14 0.76 12.57 12.04
CA THR A 14 -0.08 13.39 12.94
C THR A 14 -1.36 12.65 13.29
N VAL A 15 -2.10 13.11 14.30
CA VAL A 15 -3.37 12.49 14.70
C VAL A 15 -4.36 12.41 13.55
N HIS A 16 -4.47 13.48 12.74
CA HIS A 16 -5.34 13.52 11.57
C HIS A 16 -4.87 12.56 10.46
N GLU A 17 -3.57 12.53 10.18
CA GLU A 17 -3.01 11.59 9.20
C GLU A 17 -3.22 10.14 9.62
N LYS A 18 -3.15 9.79 10.91
CA LYS A 18 -3.43 8.41 11.36
C LYS A 18 -4.85 7.98 11.03
N SER A 19 -5.82 8.85 11.30
CA SER A 19 -7.24 8.59 10.98
C SER A 19 -7.44 8.48 9.46
N ARG A 20 -6.87 9.40 8.68
CA ARG A 20 -6.95 9.36 7.22
C ARG A 20 -6.28 8.12 6.65
N TYR A 21 -5.10 7.77 7.14
CA TYR A 21 -4.36 6.58 6.74
C TYR A 21 -5.18 5.32 6.97
N HIS A 22 -5.86 5.17 8.11
CA HIS A 22 -6.67 3.99 8.39
C HIS A 22 -7.76 3.76 7.33
N ASN A 23 -8.45 4.83 6.92
CA ASN A 23 -9.56 4.79 5.97
C ASN A 23 -9.13 4.85 4.49
N LEU A 24 -7.84 5.08 4.21
CA LEU A 24 -7.32 5.25 2.86
C LEU A 24 -7.45 3.95 2.03
N THR A 25 -8.14 4.00 0.90
CA THR A 25 -8.29 2.85 -0.01
C THR A 25 -8.15 3.31 -1.46
N SER A 26 -8.11 2.35 -2.41
CA SER A 26 -8.06 2.71 -3.83
C SER A 26 -9.30 3.46 -4.31
N LEU A 27 -10.42 3.38 -3.58
CA LEU A 27 -11.63 4.15 -3.90
C LEU A 27 -11.40 5.66 -3.77
N ASP A 28 -10.36 6.08 -3.04
CA ASP A 28 -9.94 7.47 -2.97
C ASP A 28 -9.23 7.97 -4.25
N PHE A 29 -9.03 7.12 -5.27
CA PHE A 29 -8.26 7.51 -6.48
C PHE A 29 -8.75 8.82 -7.10
N ASN A 30 -10.07 8.98 -7.22
CA ASN A 30 -10.66 10.21 -7.73
C ASN A 30 -10.42 11.44 -6.81
N CYS A 31 -10.30 11.26 -5.50
CA CYS A 31 -9.94 12.33 -4.58
C CYS A 31 -8.52 12.87 -4.83
N PHE A 32 -7.61 12.02 -5.32
CA PHE A 32 -6.24 12.41 -5.66
C PHE A 32 -6.12 12.99 -7.09
N TYR A 33 -7.04 12.64 -8.00
CA TYR A 33 -6.84 12.84 -9.44
C TYR A 33 -8.00 13.47 -10.23
N SER A 34 -9.19 13.69 -9.66
CA SER A 34 -10.36 14.06 -10.48
C SER A 34 -10.54 15.53 -10.82
N ASN A 35 -9.89 16.51 -10.16
CA ASN A 35 -10.26 17.93 -10.38
C ASN A 35 -9.10 18.96 -10.30
N GLY A 36 -7.84 18.58 -10.55
CA GLY A 36 -6.73 19.55 -10.54
C GLY A 36 -5.36 18.96 -10.83
N ASP A 37 -4.32 19.80 -10.76
CA ASP A 37 -2.92 19.36 -10.82
C ASP A 37 -2.65 18.39 -9.66
N PRO A 38 -2.32 17.11 -9.91
CA PRO A 38 -2.06 16.12 -8.85
C PRO A 38 -0.92 16.52 -7.90
N ARG A 39 -0.04 17.43 -8.31
CA ARG A 39 1.02 18.00 -7.48
C ARG A 39 0.49 18.91 -6.37
N GLN A 40 -0.73 19.41 -6.53
CA GLN A 40 -1.38 20.31 -5.58
C GLN A 40 -2.27 19.56 -4.57
N CYS A 41 -2.44 18.25 -4.71
CA CYS A 41 -3.17 17.44 -3.73
C CYS A 41 -2.41 17.43 -2.38
N PRO A 42 -2.89 18.15 -1.35
CA PRO A 42 -2.15 18.28 -0.09
C PRO A 42 -2.02 16.93 0.65
N GLU A 43 -2.95 16.02 0.40
CA GLU A 43 -2.96 14.69 0.98
C GLU A 43 -1.83 13.79 0.45
N ARG A 44 -1.17 14.13 -0.65
CA ARG A 44 -0.13 13.28 -1.27
C ARG A 44 1.04 12.96 -0.34
N ASN A 45 1.35 13.84 0.60
CA ASN A 45 2.37 13.61 1.63
C ASN A 45 2.08 12.37 2.49
N ILE A 46 0.81 12.04 2.72
CA ILE A 46 0.42 10.84 3.48
C ILE A 46 0.90 9.56 2.80
N LEU A 47 0.94 9.54 1.46
CA LEU A 47 1.30 8.37 0.66
C LEU A 47 2.78 8.03 0.82
N PHE A 48 3.65 9.05 0.85
CA PHE A 48 5.08 8.85 1.09
C PHE A 48 5.34 8.27 2.48
N LYS A 49 4.72 8.86 3.51
CA LYS A 49 4.82 8.35 4.89
C LYS A 49 4.29 6.92 5.00
N ALA A 50 3.11 6.66 4.43
CA ALA A 50 2.48 5.35 4.40
C ALA A 50 3.35 4.31 3.72
N ASN A 51 3.92 4.62 2.55
CA ASN A 51 4.81 3.72 1.83
C ASN A 51 5.99 3.29 2.69
N ARG A 52 6.67 4.23 3.36
CA ARG A 52 7.84 3.91 4.18
C ARG A 52 7.49 3.05 5.39
N ILE A 53 6.39 3.39 6.08
CA ILE A 53 5.91 2.63 7.24
C ILE A 53 5.50 1.21 6.83
N LEU A 54 4.82 1.06 5.70
CA LEU A 54 4.36 -0.24 5.20
C LEU A 54 5.51 -1.13 4.75
N GLU A 55 6.53 -0.58 4.08
CA GLU A 55 7.76 -1.32 3.72
C GLU A 55 8.49 -1.82 4.96
N SER A 56 8.73 -0.95 5.93
CA SER A 56 9.36 -1.34 7.20
C SER A 56 8.55 -2.41 7.93
N ARG A 57 7.21 -2.30 7.92
CA ARG A 57 6.33 -3.31 8.52
C ARG A 57 6.36 -4.63 7.78
N HIS A 58 6.38 -4.60 6.45
CA HIS A 58 6.50 -5.78 5.60
C HIS A 58 7.80 -6.53 5.93
N ASP A 59 8.94 -5.84 5.94
CA ASP A 59 10.25 -6.45 6.18
C ASP A 59 10.32 -7.08 7.58
N TYR A 60 9.76 -6.41 8.59
CA TYR A 60 9.64 -6.95 9.95
C TYR A 60 8.78 -8.22 10.03
N LEU A 61 7.68 -8.28 9.28
CA LEU A 61 6.82 -9.48 9.26
C LEU A 61 7.48 -10.63 8.50
N MET A 62 8.20 -10.33 7.42
CA MET A 62 8.95 -11.31 6.64
C MET A 62 10.11 -11.90 7.45
N SER A 63 10.78 -11.12 8.29
CA SER A 63 11.84 -11.63 9.18
C SER A 63 11.32 -12.54 10.30
N LYS A 64 10.01 -12.55 10.56
CA LYS A 64 9.35 -13.40 11.58
C LYS A 64 8.81 -14.73 11.02
N GLY A 65 9.03 -15.03 9.75
CA GLY A 65 8.41 -16.16 9.04
C GLY A 65 8.74 -17.57 9.57
N ASP A 66 9.72 -17.71 10.47
CA ASP A 66 10.17 -18.99 11.01
C ASP A 66 9.51 -19.40 12.35
N ASP A 67 8.70 -18.54 12.97
CA ASP A 67 8.10 -18.79 14.28
C ASP A 67 6.72 -19.50 14.22
N ALA A 68 6.31 -20.11 15.34
CA ALA A 68 5.06 -20.87 15.50
C ALA A 68 3.75 -20.07 15.31
N ASP A 69 3.81 -18.73 15.21
CA ASP A 69 2.66 -17.84 15.00
C ASP A 69 2.42 -17.50 13.51
N LYS A 70 2.63 -18.49 12.63
CA LYS A 70 2.58 -18.29 11.17
C LYS A 70 1.25 -17.73 10.69
N GLU A 71 0.13 -18.09 11.31
CA GLU A 71 -1.17 -17.66 10.83
C GLU A 71 -1.48 -16.19 11.17
N SER A 72 -1.12 -15.73 12.36
CA SER A 72 -1.22 -14.32 12.74
C SER A 72 -0.32 -13.44 11.87
N VAL A 73 0.92 -13.89 11.64
CA VAL A 73 1.87 -13.18 10.76
C VAL A 73 1.34 -13.13 9.33
N ARG A 74 0.81 -14.24 8.80
CA ARG A 74 0.18 -14.28 7.46
C ARG A 74 -1.02 -13.34 7.34
N LYS A 75 -1.87 -13.27 8.37
CA LYS A 75 -2.99 -12.32 8.41
C LYS A 75 -2.51 -10.87 8.37
N GLN A 76 -1.53 -10.51 9.19
CA GLN A 76 -0.97 -9.16 9.21
C GLN A 76 -0.27 -8.82 7.88
N LEU A 77 0.44 -9.78 7.29
CA LEU A 77 1.10 -9.60 6.01
C LEU A 77 0.08 -9.39 4.89
N PHE A 78 -1.04 -10.11 4.92
CA PHE A 78 -2.17 -9.90 4.01
C PHE A 78 -2.72 -8.46 4.12
N GLU A 79 -2.97 -7.97 5.33
CA GLU A 79 -3.45 -6.59 5.57
C GLU A 79 -2.42 -5.54 5.09
N VAL A 80 -1.13 -5.78 5.32
CA VAL A 80 -0.04 -4.93 4.84
C VAL A 80 0.00 -4.89 3.32
N PHE A 81 -0.09 -6.03 2.64
CA PHE A 81 -0.09 -6.09 1.18
C PHE A 81 -1.31 -5.38 0.57
N LEU A 82 -2.51 -5.56 1.13
CA LEU A 82 -3.69 -4.80 0.68
C LEU A 82 -3.45 -3.29 0.81
N LYS A 83 -2.95 -2.86 1.98
CA LYS A 83 -2.68 -1.44 2.23
C LYS A 83 -1.60 -0.88 1.33
N MET A 84 -0.53 -1.63 1.07
CA MET A 84 0.51 -1.28 0.10
C MET A 84 -0.07 -1.14 -1.31
N GLY A 85 -0.97 -2.04 -1.71
CA GLY A 85 -1.67 -1.94 -2.99
C GLY A 85 -2.47 -0.64 -3.11
N HIS A 86 -3.26 -0.29 -2.10
CA HIS A 86 -4.02 0.96 -2.10
C HIS A 86 -3.12 2.19 -2.21
N VAL A 87 -2.10 2.27 -1.34
CA VAL A 87 -1.18 3.41 -1.32
C VAL A 87 -0.43 3.51 -2.66
N ALA A 88 -0.01 2.40 -3.24
CA ALA A 88 0.70 2.38 -4.51
C ALA A 88 -0.20 2.83 -5.68
N VAL A 89 -1.47 2.41 -5.74
CA VAL A 89 -2.43 2.92 -6.74
C VAL A 89 -2.63 4.42 -6.60
N LEU A 90 -2.82 4.92 -5.37
CA LEU A 90 -2.97 6.35 -5.11
C LEU A 90 -1.69 7.14 -5.38
N ALA A 91 -0.53 6.49 -5.36
CA ALA A 91 0.76 7.08 -5.73
C ALA A 91 1.07 6.93 -7.24
N GLN A 92 0.23 6.21 -7.99
CA GLN A 92 0.45 5.79 -9.38
C GLN A 92 1.72 4.94 -9.58
N ASP A 93 2.13 4.20 -8.55
CA ASP A 93 3.16 3.16 -8.65
C ASP A 93 2.50 1.83 -9.04
N TRP A 94 2.19 1.70 -10.33
CA TRP A 94 1.37 0.61 -10.86
C TRP A 94 2.04 -0.77 -10.73
N ALA A 95 3.37 -0.84 -10.87
CA ALA A 95 4.12 -2.09 -10.74
C ALA A 95 4.13 -2.59 -9.29
N LYS A 96 4.35 -1.69 -8.33
CA LYS A 96 4.27 -2.02 -6.90
C LYS A 96 2.84 -2.38 -6.50
N ALA A 97 1.84 -1.66 -7.00
CA ALA A 97 0.43 -1.96 -6.76
C ALA A 97 0.05 -3.37 -7.23
N LEU A 98 0.43 -3.73 -8.47
CA LEU A 98 0.20 -5.07 -9.01
C LEU A 98 0.82 -6.16 -8.13
N SER A 99 2.09 -5.98 -7.77
CA SER A 99 2.85 -6.93 -6.96
C SER A 99 2.20 -7.10 -5.58
N ALA A 100 1.80 -5.99 -4.94
CA ALA A 100 1.18 -6.00 -3.63
C ALA A 100 -0.20 -6.69 -3.65
N TYR A 101 -1.07 -6.37 -4.61
CA TYR A 101 -2.38 -7.04 -4.71
C TYR A 101 -2.28 -8.52 -5.01
N GLN A 102 -1.38 -8.93 -5.90
CA GLN A 102 -1.13 -10.34 -6.15
C GLN A 102 -0.57 -11.04 -4.91
N GLY A 103 0.29 -10.38 -4.14
CA GLY A 103 0.79 -10.86 -2.86
C GLY A 103 -0.33 -11.11 -1.84
N ALA A 104 -1.20 -10.11 -1.64
CA ALA A 104 -2.38 -10.24 -0.79
C ALA A 104 -3.30 -11.38 -1.24
N TYR A 105 -3.64 -11.44 -2.53
CA TYR A 105 -4.52 -12.47 -3.07
C TYR A 105 -3.93 -13.88 -2.88
N LYS A 106 -2.64 -14.07 -3.15
CA LYS A 106 -1.95 -15.36 -2.94
C LYS A 106 -1.91 -15.78 -1.47
N LEU A 107 -1.77 -14.82 -0.54
CA LEU A 107 -1.72 -15.13 0.89
C LEU A 107 -3.07 -15.60 1.42
N ARG A 108 -4.15 -14.88 1.10
CA ARG A 108 -5.50 -15.21 1.59
C ARG A 108 -6.57 -14.96 0.52
N PRO A 109 -6.72 -15.87 -0.46
CA PRO A 109 -7.69 -15.70 -1.56
C PRO A 109 -9.14 -15.63 -1.06
N SER A 110 -9.48 -16.43 -0.04
CA SER A 110 -10.83 -16.52 0.53
C SER A 110 -11.25 -15.31 1.35
N GLU A 111 -10.32 -14.39 1.67
CA GLU A 111 -10.61 -13.18 2.43
C GLU A 111 -10.46 -11.91 1.61
N TYR A 112 -9.79 -11.98 0.45
CA TYR A 112 -9.55 -10.83 -0.41
C TYR A 112 -10.83 -10.10 -0.81
N TRP A 113 -11.95 -10.82 -0.98
CA TRP A 113 -13.24 -10.23 -1.35
C TRP A 113 -13.84 -9.28 -0.31
N LYS A 114 -13.37 -9.35 0.95
CA LYS A 114 -13.84 -8.47 2.02
C LYS A 114 -13.38 -7.01 1.85
N ASP A 115 -12.43 -6.77 0.94
CA ASP A 115 -11.92 -5.44 0.61
C ASP A 115 -12.31 -5.04 -0.82
N PRO A 116 -13.43 -4.31 -1.01
CA PRO A 116 -13.86 -3.85 -2.34
C PRO A 116 -12.83 -2.92 -3.02
N GLY A 117 -12.08 -2.16 -2.21
CA GLY A 117 -11.02 -1.27 -2.69
C GLY A 117 -9.90 -2.04 -3.42
N GLY A 118 -9.64 -3.28 -3.03
CA GLY A 118 -8.58 -4.13 -3.57
C GLY A 118 -8.89 -4.51 -5.01
N TYR A 119 -10.11 -4.97 -5.27
CA TYR A 119 -10.57 -5.25 -6.63
C TYR A 119 -10.65 -3.99 -7.49
N PHE A 120 -11.15 -2.88 -6.94
CA PHE A 120 -11.17 -1.60 -7.66
C PHE A 120 -9.75 -1.18 -8.07
N GLY A 121 -8.80 -1.19 -7.13
CA GLY A 121 -7.40 -0.85 -7.38
C GLY A 121 -6.74 -1.80 -8.38
N LEU A 122 -6.96 -3.11 -8.27
CA LEU A 122 -6.44 -4.10 -9.22
C LEU A 122 -7.01 -3.90 -10.63
N GLY A 123 -8.28 -3.52 -10.73
CA GLY A 123 -8.91 -3.13 -12.00
C GLY A 123 -8.21 -1.93 -12.66
N LEU A 124 -7.93 -0.87 -11.89
CA LEU A 124 -7.16 0.28 -12.39
C LEU A 124 -5.76 -0.11 -12.87
N VAL A 125 -5.07 -0.97 -12.11
CA VAL A 125 -3.75 -1.50 -12.49
C VAL A 125 -3.80 -2.26 -13.81
N TYR A 126 -4.79 -3.12 -14.01
CA TYR A 126 -4.95 -3.87 -15.26
C TYR A 126 -5.30 -2.97 -16.45
N ILE A 127 -6.14 -1.95 -16.25
CA ILE A 127 -6.44 -0.96 -17.29
C ILE A 127 -5.15 -0.24 -17.68
N HIS A 128 -4.38 0.27 -16.71
CA HIS A 128 -3.13 0.97 -16.95
C HIS A 128 -2.13 0.14 -17.77
N PHE A 129 -1.87 -1.12 -17.37
CA PHE A 129 -0.95 -1.98 -18.12
C PHE A 129 -1.50 -2.47 -19.47
N LYS A 130 -2.82 -2.46 -19.67
CA LYS A 130 -3.43 -2.75 -20.97
C LYS A 130 -3.27 -1.57 -21.93
N GLU A 131 -3.39 -0.33 -21.44
CA GLU A 131 -3.15 0.88 -22.24
C GLU A 131 -1.71 0.97 -22.74
N TYR A 132 -0.74 0.45 -21.99
CA TYR A 132 0.69 0.45 -22.36
C TYR A 132 1.09 -0.62 -23.40
N LYS A 133 0.14 -1.42 -23.92
CA LYS A 133 0.41 -2.47 -24.94
C LYS A 133 0.09 -2.06 -26.38
N LEU A 134 -0.10 -0.76 -26.65
CA LEU A 134 -0.25 -0.16 -27.98
C LEU A 134 0.96 0.71 -28.30
#